data_AF-A0A2H6LE04-F1
#
_entry.id   AF-A0A2H6LE04-F1
#
_cell.length_a   1.000
_cell.length_b   1.000
_cell.length_c   1.000
_cell.angle_alpha   90.00
_cell.angle_beta   90.00
_cell.angle_gamma   90.00
#
_symmetry.space_group_name_H-M   'P 1'
#
loop_
_entity.id
_entity.type
_entity.pdbx_description
1 polymer ?
#
loop_
_entity_poly.entity_id
_entity_poly.type
_entity_poly.pdbx_seq_one_letter_code
_entity_poly.pdbx_strand_id
1 'polypeptide(L)'
;MHDIFGIYEVKQASVELYQLVAGRYEIMLPNERGHYPIYPLGVELGIWQGYYLNAALPWLRWWDEQGNLLLTGDERAEQAEQENARLREKLRALGVDPDAL
;
A
#
# COMPACT_ATOMS: atom_id res chain seq x y z
N MET A 1 -14.22 13.24 13.22
CA MET A 1 -14.12 11.77 13.14
C MET A 1 -14.61 11.40 11.76
N HIS A 2 -13.70 10.94 10.89
CA HIS A 2 -14.05 10.53 9.53
C HIS A 2 -14.31 9.04 9.58
N ASP A 3 -15.58 8.66 9.60
CA ASP A 3 -15.97 7.26 9.57
C ASP A 3 -16.12 6.85 8.11
N ILE A 4 -15.28 5.90 7.71
CA ILE A 4 -15.29 5.30 6.37
C ILE A 4 -15.49 3.81 6.53
N PHE A 5 -16.42 3.22 5.79
CA PHE A 5 -16.52 1.78 5.66
C PHE A 5 -16.51 1.38 4.19
N GLY A 6 -16.07 0.16 3.93
CA GLY A 6 -15.97 -0.38 2.59
C GLY A 6 -16.57 -1.77 2.47
N ILE A 7 -17.15 -2.06 1.32
CA ILE A 7 -17.61 -3.39 0.93
C ILE A 7 -16.67 -3.86 -0.17
N TYR A 8 -15.98 -4.96 0.06
CA TYR A 8 -15.04 -5.55 -0.89
C TYR A 8 -15.52 -6.93 -1.32
N GLU A 9 -15.63 -7.15 -2.64
CA GLU A 9 -16.03 -8.42 -3.24
C GLU A 9 -14.90 -9.01 -4.09
N VAL A 10 -14.26 -10.05 -3.54
CA VAL A 10 -13.11 -10.73 -4.16
C VAL A 10 -13.43 -11.27 -5.57
N LYS A 11 -14.63 -11.84 -5.77
CA LYS A 11 -14.99 -12.48 -7.05
C LYS A 11 -15.16 -11.47 -8.18
N GLN A 12 -15.60 -10.26 -7.85
CA GLN A 12 -15.82 -9.18 -8.82
C GLN A 12 -14.61 -8.26 -8.95
N ALA A 13 -13.61 -8.40 -8.08
CA ALA A 13 -12.54 -7.43 -7.93
C ALA A 13 -13.12 -6.01 -7.82
N SER A 14 -14.11 -5.84 -6.95
CA SER A 14 -14.81 -4.57 -6.74
C SER A 14 -14.73 -4.15 -5.27
N VAL A 15 -14.65 -2.84 -5.07
CA VAL A 15 -14.77 -2.22 -3.76
C VAL A 15 -15.64 -0.98 -3.87
N GLU A 16 -16.57 -0.83 -2.93
CA GLU A 16 -17.38 0.37 -2.74
C GLU A 16 -17.05 0.97 -1.39
N LEU A 17 -16.71 2.26 -1.36
CA LEU A 17 -16.46 2.99 -0.12
C LEU A 17 -17.57 3.98 0.18
N TYR A 18 -17.85 4.14 1.47
CA TYR A 18 -18.84 5.04 2.00
C TYR A 18 -18.22 5.88 3.10
N GLN A 19 -18.48 7.18 3.10
CA GLN A 19 -18.03 8.11 4.13
C GLN A 19 -19.20 8.73 4.88
N LEU A 20 -19.04 8.95 6.18
CA LEU A 20 -20.03 9.61 7.01
C LEU A 20 -19.95 11.13 6.82
N VAL A 21 -20.95 11.70 6.14
CA VAL A 21 -21.10 13.13 5.90
C VAL A 21 -22.41 13.59 6.53
N ALA A 22 -22.33 14.55 7.46
CA ALA A 22 -23.49 15.12 8.15
C ALA A 22 -24.49 14.08 8.72
N GLY A 23 -23.97 12.97 9.26
CA GLY A 23 -24.77 11.90 9.87
C GLY A 23 -25.39 10.90 8.88
N ARG A 24 -24.99 10.93 7.61
CA ARG A 24 -25.40 9.96 6.58
C ARG A 24 -24.19 9.42 5.84
N TYR A 25 -24.29 8.16 5.42
CA TYR A 25 -23.25 7.57 4.59
C TYR A 25 -23.49 7.92 3.12
N GLU A 26 -22.48 8.52 2.51
CA GLU A 26 -22.45 8.86 1.10
C GLU A 26 -21.40 8.01 0.39
N ILE A 27 -21.70 7.59 -0.84
CA ILE A 27 -20.75 6.82 -1.66
C ILE A 27 -19.56 7.70 -2.04
N MET A 28 -18.36 7.15 -1.93
CA MET A 28 -17.13 7.79 -2.40
C MET A 28 -16.94 7.48 -3.87
N LEU A 29 -16.34 8.42 -4.60
CA LEU A 29 -15.96 8.21 -5.99
C LEU A 29 -14.48 7.84 -6.09
N PRO A 30 -14.11 6.87 -6.92
CA PRO A 30 -12.72 6.59 -7.20
C PRO A 30 -12.10 7.70 -8.07
N ASN A 31 -10.78 7.82 -8.01
CA ASN A 31 -9.96 8.64 -8.89
C ASN A 31 -9.77 7.96 -10.27
N GLU A 32 -8.98 8.59 -11.15
CA GLU A 32 -8.70 8.07 -12.50
C GLU A 32 -7.99 6.70 -12.51
N ARG A 33 -7.33 6.32 -11.42
CA ARG A 33 -6.68 5.00 -11.26
C ARG A 33 -7.64 3.93 -10.73
N GLY A 34 -8.89 4.28 -10.41
CA GLY A 34 -9.82 3.38 -9.76
C GLY A 34 -9.59 3.22 -8.25
N HIS A 35 -8.82 4.13 -7.63
CA HIS A 35 -8.58 4.12 -6.18
C HIS A 35 -9.44 5.17 -5.48
N TYR A 36 -9.79 4.91 -4.23
CA TYR A 36 -10.60 5.80 -3.42
C TYR A 36 -9.70 6.66 -2.50
N PRO A 37 -9.56 7.96 -2.77
CA PRO A 37 -8.69 8.83 -1.97
C PRO A 37 -9.30 9.11 -0.60
N ILE A 38 -8.47 8.98 0.44
CA ILE A 38 -8.78 9.36 1.82
C ILE A 38 -7.88 10.54 2.18
N TYR A 39 -8.25 11.73 1.71
CA TYR A 39 -7.42 12.95 1.81
C TYR A 39 -6.88 13.26 3.21
N PRO A 40 -7.63 13.09 4.32
CA PRO A 40 -7.09 13.38 5.65
C PRO A 40 -5.90 12.50 6.05
N LEU A 41 -5.74 11.34 5.41
CA LEU A 41 -4.67 10.38 5.67
C LEU A 41 -3.57 10.40 4.59
N GLY A 42 -3.75 11.11 3.48
CA GLY A 42 -2.81 11.12 2.36
C GLY A 42 -2.60 9.73 1.74
N VAL A 43 -3.65 8.89 1.75
CA VAL A 43 -3.62 7.54 1.19
C VAL A 43 -4.82 7.31 0.28
N GLU A 44 -4.72 6.29 -0.56
CA GLU A 44 -5.81 5.80 -1.38
C GLU A 44 -6.05 4.32 -1.11
N LEU A 45 -7.30 3.88 -1.23
CA LEU A 45 -7.65 2.47 -1.14
C LEU A 45 -8.00 1.95 -2.53
N GLY A 46 -7.36 0.87 -2.96
CA GLY A 46 -7.51 0.35 -4.31
C GLY A 46 -7.28 -1.15 -4.37
N ILE A 47 -7.58 -1.73 -5.53
CA ILE A 47 -7.40 -3.16 -5.76
C ILE A 47 -6.07 -3.40 -6.45
N TRP A 48 -5.26 -4.27 -5.86
CA TRP A 48 -4.00 -4.74 -6.41
C TRP A 48 -4.14 -6.21 -6.83
N GLN A 49 -3.86 -6.48 -8.10
CA GLN A 49 -3.85 -7.84 -8.64
C GLN A 49 -2.48 -8.48 -8.40
N GLY A 50 -2.39 -9.50 -7.56
CA GLY A 50 -1.12 -10.19 -7.35
C GLY A 50 -1.16 -11.35 -6.36
N TYR A 51 0.02 -11.92 -6.11
CA TYR A 51 0.21 -13.05 -5.21
C TYR A 51 0.59 -12.56 -3.82
N TYR A 52 -0.22 -12.89 -2.82
CA TYR A 52 0.01 -12.54 -1.42
C TYR A 52 -0.63 -13.60 -0.52
N LEU A 53 -0.06 -13.88 0.65
CA LEU A 53 -0.53 -14.92 1.58
C LEU A 53 -0.85 -16.27 0.90
N ASN A 54 0.06 -16.71 0.02
CA ASN A 54 -0.07 -17.93 -0.78
C ASN A 54 -1.27 -17.98 -1.76
N ALA A 55 -1.86 -16.85 -2.11
CA ALA A 55 -2.98 -16.77 -3.05
C ALA A 55 -2.82 -15.64 -4.09
N ALA A 56 -3.12 -15.97 -5.36
CA ALA A 56 -3.26 -14.98 -6.44
C ALA A 56 -4.70 -14.46 -6.47
N LEU A 57 -4.94 -13.27 -5.95
CA LEU A 57 -6.27 -12.68 -5.80
C LEU A 57 -6.24 -11.15 -6.03
N PRO A 58 -7.40 -10.51 -6.26
CA PRO A 58 -7.52 -9.05 -6.35
C PRO A 58 -7.50 -8.39 -4.97
N TRP A 59 -6.35 -8.35 -4.31
CA TRP A 59 -6.24 -7.86 -2.93
C TRP A 59 -6.61 -6.38 -2.79
N LEU A 60 -7.42 -6.06 -1.78
CA LEU A 60 -7.60 -4.69 -1.33
C LEU A 60 -6.32 -4.21 -0.64
N ARG A 61 -5.75 -3.10 -1.12
CA ARG A 61 -4.47 -2.56 -0.62
C ARG A 61 -4.52 -1.03 -0.49
N TRP A 62 -3.59 -0.54 0.32
CA TRP A 62 -3.33 0.88 0.50
C TRP A 62 -2.28 1.36 -0.49
N TRP A 63 -2.50 2.56 -1.01
CA TRP A 63 -1.62 3.25 -1.95
C TRP A 63 -1.32 4.65 -1.42
N ASP A 64 -0.18 5.22 -1.81
CA ASP A 64 0.08 6.64 -1.61
C ASP A 64 -0.66 7.49 -2.67
N GLU A 65 -0.63 8.81 -2.50
CA GLU A 65 -1.29 9.76 -3.43
C GLU A 65 -0.69 9.74 -4.85
N GLN A 66 0.54 9.22 -5.00
CA GLN A 66 1.21 9.08 -6.28
C GLN A 66 0.83 7.75 -6.99
N GLY A 67 0.11 6.85 -6.31
CA GLY A 67 -0.27 5.55 -6.83
C GLY A 67 0.80 4.49 -6.67
N ASN A 68 1.71 4.62 -5.69
CA ASN A 68 2.61 3.54 -5.29
C ASN A 68 1.97 2.71 -4.17
N LEU A 69 2.19 1.39 -4.22
CA LEU A 69 1.66 0.48 -3.21
C LEU A 69 2.36 0.73 -1.87
N LEU A 70 1.59 0.94 -0.81
CA LEU A 70 2.16 1.02 0.53
C LEU A 70 2.54 -0.38 1.00
N LEU A 71 3.85 -0.59 1.11
CA LEU A 71 4.43 -1.86 1.53
C LEU A 71 3.98 -2.25 2.94
N THR A 72 3.70 -3.54 3.13
CA THR A 72 3.50 -4.13 4.46
C THR A 72 4.76 -3.97 5.32
N GLY A 73 4.63 -4.19 6.63
CA GLY A 73 5.79 -4.19 7.53
C GLY A 73 6.86 -5.20 7.09
N ASP A 74 6.44 -6.39 6.68
CA ASP A 74 7.34 -7.44 6.20
C ASP A 74 8.01 -7.07 4.87
N GLU A 75 7.25 -6.52 3.91
CA GLU A 75 7.78 -6.05 2.62
C GLU A 75 8.83 -4.92 2.82
N ARG A 76 8.61 -4.01 3.79
CA ARG A 76 9.59 -2.97 4.15
C ARG A 76 10.84 -3.55 4.80
N ALA A 77 10.69 -4.55 5.68
CA ALA A 77 11.83 -5.19 6.34
C ALA A 77 12.70 -5.89 5.30
N GLU A 78 12.10 -6.66 4.38
CA GLU A 78 12.82 -7.33 3.30
C GLU A 78 13.53 -6.32 2.38
N GLN A 79 12.87 -5.23 2.01
CA GLN A 79 13.51 -4.19 1.20
C GLN A 79 14.68 -3.52 1.93
N ALA A 80 14.53 -3.23 3.23
CA ALA A 80 15.60 -2.64 4.04
C ALA A 80 16.80 -3.59 4.17
N GLU A 81 16.57 -4.89 4.33
CA GLU A 81 17.63 -5.91 4.35
C GLU A 81 18.36 -5.99 3.01
N GLN A 82 17.61 -6.00 1.89
CA GLN A 82 18.21 -6.00 0.54
C GLN A 82 19.03 -4.74 0.28
N GLU A 83 18.53 -3.57 0.69
CA GLU A 83 19.24 -2.29 0.57
C GLU A 83 20.52 -2.29 1.42
N ASN A 84 20.45 -2.77 2.66
CA ASN A 84 21.61 -2.88 3.55
C ASN A 84 22.66 -3.81 2.97
N ALA A 85 22.26 -4.97 2.45
CA ALA A 85 23.16 -5.92 1.81
C ALA A 85 23.89 -5.28 0.60
N ARG A 86 23.15 -4.58 -0.28
CA ARG A 86 23.73 -3.87 -1.43
C ARG A 86 24.70 -2.76 -1.01
N LEU A 87 24.36 -1.99 0.03
CA LEU A 87 25.23 -0.94 0.54
C LEU A 87 26.51 -1.50 1.14
N ARG A 88 26.43 -2.59 1.92
CA ARG A 88 27.60 -3.29 2.46
C ARG A 88 28.52 -3.79 1.35
N GLU A 89 27.97 -4.35 0.28
CA GLU A 89 28.74 -4.81 -0.87
C GLU A 89 29.45 -3.63 -1.57
N LYS A 90 28.75 -2.50 -1.76
CA LYS A 90 29.35 -1.28 -2.30
C LYS A 90 30.48 -0.74 -1.42
N LEU A 91 30.32 -0.73 -0.10
CA LEU A 91 31.36 -0.29 0.83
C LEU A 91 32.60 -1.18 0.73
N ARG A 92 32.41 -2.51 0.68
CA ARG A 92 33.51 -3.47 0.47
C ARG A 92 34.22 -3.24 -0.86
N ALA A 93 33.48 -2.97 -1.94
CA ALA A 93 34.05 -2.65 -3.25
C ALA A 93 34.86 -1.34 -3.25
N LEU A 94 34.53 -0.40 -2.37
CA LEU A 94 35.28 0.84 -2.13
C LEU A 94 36.44 0.66 -1.13
N GLY A 95 36.67 -0.55 -0.63
CA GLY A 95 37.72 -0.86 0.35
C GLY A 95 37.40 -0.43 1.78
N VAL A 96 36.15 -0.07 2.07
CA VAL A 96 35.66 0.25 3.41
C VAL A 96 35.06 -1.01 4.02
N ASP A 97 35.47 -1.35 5.24
CA ASP A 97 34.87 -2.45 5.99
C ASP A 97 33.55 -1.98 6.64
N PRO A 98 32.38 -2.45 6.17
CA PRO A 98 31.09 -2.05 6.74
C PRO A 98 30.82 -2.67 8.11
N ASP A 99 31.58 -3.68 8.54
CA ASP A 99 31.43 -4.35 9.83
C ASP A 99 32.20 -3.63 10.96
N ALA A 100 32.97 -2.58 10.62
CA ALA A 100 33.79 -1.79 11.53
C ALA A 100 33.21 -0.39 11.87
N LEU A 101 32.01 -0.06 11.37
CA LEU A 101 31.23 1.16 11.65
C LEU A 101 30.19 0.94 12.75
#